data_AF-A0A7L8GD44-F1
#
_entry.id   AF-A0A7L8GD44-F1
#
_cell.length_a   1.000
_cell.length_b   1.000
_cell.length_c   1.000
_cell.angle_alpha   90.00
_cell.angle_beta   90.00
_cell.angle_gamma   90.00
#
_symmetry.space_group_name_H-M   'P 1'
#
loop_
_entity.id
_entity.type
_entity.pdbx_description
1 polymer ?
#
loop_
_entity_poly.entity_id
_entity_poly.type
_entity_poly.pdbx_seq_one_letter_code
_entity_poly.pdbx_strand_id
1 'polypeptide(L)'
;VKLTMLIPMMMAIMMMNWMSLTPYIFSPSPHMLFVFMMGFPLWLSTEMKRTKSNLSKRISEMLPTRTPYFLVPLMIPVEMISLMIRPMTLTLRLSINITAGSLITSLTTIS
;
A
#
# COMPACT_ATOMS: atom_id res chain seq x y z
N VAL A 1 0.66 15.49 8.49
CA VAL A 1 0.94 14.25 7.74
C VAL A 1 1.82 13.31 8.54
N LYS A 2 2.91 13.83 9.15
CA LYS A 2 3.51 13.35 10.40
C LYS A 2 2.40 12.90 11.36
N LEU A 3 2.29 11.61 11.69
CA LEU A 3 1.31 10.90 12.54
C LEU A 3 -0.21 11.15 12.36
N THR A 4 -0.65 12.38 12.09
CA THR A 4 -2.06 12.80 12.10
C THR A 4 -2.93 12.10 11.06
N MET A 5 -2.36 11.68 9.93
CA MET A 5 -3.09 10.87 8.93
C MET A 5 -2.93 9.37 9.17
N LEU A 6 -1.86 8.94 9.86
CA LEU A 6 -1.60 7.53 10.12
C LEU A 6 -2.54 6.99 11.21
N ILE A 7 -2.73 7.73 12.29
CA ILE A 7 -3.54 7.31 13.46
C ILE A 7 -5.00 6.98 13.09
N PRO A 8 -5.78 7.88 12.45
CA PRO A 8 -7.18 7.58 12.12
C PRO A 8 -7.29 6.43 11.12
N MET A 9 -6.30 6.30 10.24
CA MET A 9 -6.29 5.29 9.19
C MET A 9 -5.91 3.91 9.71
N MET A 10 -4.97 3.84 10.66
CA MET A 10 -4.64 2.62 11.38
C MET A 10 -5.83 2.13 12.21
N MET A 11 -6.56 3.04 12.87
CA MET A 11 -7.80 2.70 13.57
C MET A 11 -8.89 2.19 12.61
N ALA A 12 -9.06 2.83 11.46
CA ALA A 12 -10.03 2.39 10.44
C ALA A 12 -9.71 0.98 9.90
N ILE A 13 -8.44 0.71 9.59
CA ILE A 13 -7.97 -0.63 9.16
C ILE A 13 -8.20 -1.66 10.28
N MET A 14 -7.93 -1.31 11.54
CA MET A 14 -8.13 -2.21 12.67
C MET A 14 -9.61 -2.57 12.86
N MET A 15 -10.52 -1.59 12.78
CA MET A 15 -11.97 -1.83 12.83
C MET A 15 -12.45 -2.71 11.67
N MET A 16 -11.96 -2.48 10.45
CA MET A 16 -12.28 -3.29 9.27
C MET A 16 -11.82 -4.75 9.44
N ASN A 17 -10.62 -4.96 9.99
CA ASN A 17 -10.08 -6.29 10.27
C ASN A 17 -10.89 -7.01 11.36
N TRP A 18 -11.33 -6.31 12.40
CA TRP A 18 -12.14 -6.88 13.47
C TRP A 18 -13.53 -7.30 12.96
N MET A 19 -14.17 -6.45 12.16
CA MET A 19 -15.48 -6.74 11.57
C MET A 19 -15.44 -7.87 10.54
N SER A 20 -14.27 -8.15 9.95
CA SER A 20 -14.06 -9.29 9.05
C SER A 20 -13.84 -10.63 9.78
N LEU A 21 -13.50 -10.61 11.08
CA LEU A 21 -13.26 -11.82 11.85
C LEU A 21 -14.55 -12.46 12.37
N THR A 22 -15.64 -11.68 12.49
CA THR A 22 -16.94 -12.18 12.97
C THR A 22 -17.63 -13.00 11.88
N PRO A 23 -17.92 -14.30 12.12
CA PRO A 23 -18.63 -15.12 11.16
C PRO A 23 -20.06 -14.59 10.98
N TYR A 24 -20.62 -14.77 9.77
CA TYR A 24 -21.99 -14.38 9.37
C TYR A 24 -22.27 -12.89 9.10
N ILE A 25 -21.27 -12.01 9.04
CA ILE A 25 -21.45 -10.62 8.61
C ILE A 25 -20.96 -10.43 7.17
N PHE A 26 -21.83 -9.95 6.27
CA PHE A 26 -21.44 -9.54 4.91
C PHE A 26 -20.63 -8.24 4.99
N SER A 27 -19.32 -8.36 5.20
CA SER A 27 -18.43 -7.20 5.21
C SER A 27 -18.11 -6.77 3.77
N PRO A 28 -18.17 -5.47 3.43
CA PRO A 28 -17.69 -4.95 2.13
C PRO A 28 -16.16 -4.95 2.00
N SER A 29 -15.43 -5.32 3.07
CA SER A 29 -13.97 -5.36 3.15
C SER A 29 -13.22 -6.26 2.14
N PRO A 30 -13.75 -7.38 1.61
CA PRO A 30 -12.99 -8.23 0.69
C PRO A 30 -12.94 -7.68 -0.75
N HIS A 31 -13.72 -6.65 -1.09
CA HIS A 31 -13.55 -5.99 -2.38
C HIS A 31 -12.20 -5.29 -2.40
N MET A 32 -11.26 -5.84 -3.17
CA MET A 32 -9.90 -5.31 -3.35
C MET A 32 -9.89 -3.81 -3.66
N LEU A 33 -10.91 -3.32 -4.37
CA LEU A 33 -11.09 -1.92 -4.70
C LEU A 33 -11.25 -1.02 -3.45
N PHE A 34 -11.97 -1.47 -2.42
CA PHE A 34 -12.18 -0.73 -1.18
C PHE A 34 -10.87 -0.56 -0.41
N VAL A 35 -10.10 -1.65 -0.30
CA VAL A 35 -8.76 -1.63 0.31
C VAL A 35 -7.78 -0.79 -0.50
N PHE A 36 -7.87 -0.82 -1.83
CA PHE A 36 -7.07 0.02 -2.72
C PHE A 36 -7.36 1.51 -2.54
N MET A 37 -8.64 1.89 -2.45
CA MET A 37 -9.05 3.28 -2.21
C MET A 37 -8.59 3.80 -0.85
N MET A 38 -8.43 2.93 0.15
CA MET A 38 -7.79 3.30 1.41
C MET A 38 -6.26 3.41 1.27
N GLY A 39 -5.56 2.47 0.63
CA GLY A 39 -4.09 2.54 0.56
C GLY A 39 -3.53 3.60 -0.40
N PHE A 40 -4.27 3.97 -1.45
CA PHE A 40 -3.79 4.89 -2.48
C PHE A 40 -3.54 6.33 -1.95
N PRO A 41 -4.43 6.96 -1.16
CA PRO A 41 -4.18 8.26 -0.54
C PRO A 41 -2.93 8.30 0.35
N LEU A 42 -2.62 7.21 1.08
CA LEU A 42 -1.41 7.13 1.91
C LEU A 42 -0.16 7.25 1.06
N TRP A 43 -0.06 6.44 0.01
CA TRP A 43 1.07 6.47 -0.89
C TRP A 43 1.19 7.81 -1.62
N LEU A 44 0.07 8.36 -2.12
CA LEU A 44 0.09 9.63 -2.83
C LEU A 44 0.58 10.78 -1.92
N SER A 45 0.15 10.79 -0.65
CA SER A 45 0.54 11.81 0.32
C SER A 45 2.05 11.77 0.66
N THR A 46 2.65 10.58 0.75
CA THR A 46 4.07 10.42 1.06
C THR A 46 4.93 10.74 -0.18
N GLU A 47 4.51 10.31 -1.36
CA GLU A 47 5.22 10.61 -2.60
C GLU A 47 5.16 12.11 -2.97
N MET A 48 4.01 12.77 -2.79
CA MET A 48 3.89 14.22 -3.00
C MET A 48 4.76 15.03 -2.02
N LYS A 49 4.99 14.54 -0.81
CA LYS A 49 5.91 15.21 0.13
C LYS A 49 7.35 15.03 -0.29
N ARG A 50 7.70 13.83 -0.74
CA ARG A 50 9.05 13.48 -1.18
C ARG A 50 9.47 14.27 -2.42
N THR A 51 8.55 14.55 -3.35
CA THR A 51 8.80 15.45 -4.48
C THR A 51 8.96 16.92 -4.06
N LYS A 52 8.11 17.39 -3.14
CA LYS A 52 8.08 18.80 -2.73
C LYS A 52 9.30 19.24 -1.92
N SER A 53 9.92 18.33 -1.16
CA SER A 53 11.05 18.71 -0.30
C SER A 53 12.34 18.99 -1.05
N ASN A 54 12.65 18.23 -2.12
CA ASN A 54 13.80 18.46 -3.01
C ASN A 54 13.72 17.53 -4.23
N LEU A 55 13.49 18.09 -5.42
CA LEU A 55 13.42 17.31 -6.66
C LEU A 55 14.80 16.74 -7.05
N SER A 56 15.86 17.54 -6.89
CA SER A 56 17.25 17.13 -7.18
C SER A 56 17.69 15.97 -6.30
N LYS A 57 17.38 16.04 -4.99
CA LYS A 57 17.67 14.97 -4.04
C LYS A 57 16.91 13.69 -4.37
N ARG A 58 15.64 13.80 -4.81
CA ARG A 58 14.83 12.66 -5.21
C ARG A 58 15.39 11.96 -6.46
N ILE A 59 15.86 12.72 -7.44
CA ILE A 59 16.51 12.15 -8.64
C ILE A 59 17.84 11.48 -8.26
N SER A 60 18.63 12.07 -7.35
CA SER A 60 19.85 11.42 -6.87
C SER A 60 19.60 10.17 -6.01
N GLU A 61 18.47 10.11 -5.29
CA GLU A 61 18.07 8.91 -4.52
C GLU A 61 17.51 7.81 -5.42
N MET A 62 16.97 8.15 -6.60
CA MET A 62 16.54 7.19 -7.62
C MET A 62 17.71 6.49 -8.31
N LEU A 63 18.95 6.98 -8.15
CA LEU A 63 20.15 6.39 -8.72
C LEU A 63 21.16 6.08 -7.61
N PRO A 64 21.51 4.80 -7.36
CA PRO A 64 22.58 4.48 -6.45
C PRO A 64 23.86 5.14 -6.97
N THR A 65 24.63 5.73 -6.04
CA THR A 65 25.83 6.58 -6.26
C THR A 65 26.99 5.91 -7.02
N ARG A 66 26.78 4.68 -7.50
CA ARG A 66 27.76 3.86 -8.24
C ARG A 66 27.22 3.29 -9.55
N THR A 67 26.20 3.89 -10.14
CA THR A 67 25.72 3.45 -11.47
C THR A 67 26.60 4.04 -12.58
N PRO A 68 27.20 3.21 -13.46
CA PRO A 68 27.92 3.72 -14.62
C PRO A 68 26.95 4.52 -15.50
N TYR A 69 27.39 5.68 -16.01
CA TYR A 69 26.56 6.62 -16.79
C TYR A 69 25.81 5.98 -17.97
N PHE A 70 26.28 4.84 -18.48
CA PHE A 70 25.65 4.09 -19.56
C PHE A 70 24.33 3.39 -19.15
N LEU A 71 24.20 2.93 -17.90
CA LEU A 71 22.97 2.25 -17.43
C LEU A 71 21.92 3.21 -16.84
N VAL A 72 22.32 4.44 -16.53
CA VAL A 72 21.45 5.51 -16.01
C VAL A 72 20.16 5.68 -16.82
N PRO A 73 20.18 5.78 -18.17
CA PRO A 73 18.94 5.97 -18.94
C PRO A 73 17.97 4.80 -18.87
N LEU A 74 18.46 3.57 -18.63
CA LEU A 74 17.60 2.38 -18.53
C LEU A 74 17.02 2.21 -17.11
N MET A 75 17.74 2.65 -16.09
CA MET A 75 17.32 2.52 -14.69
C MET A 75 16.16 3.46 -14.32
N ILE A 76 16.12 4.67 -14.87
CA ILE A 76 15.08 5.67 -14.55
C ILE A 76 13.66 5.17 -14.84
N PRO A 77 13.36 4.58 -16.02
CA PRO A 77 12.05 3.97 -16.29
C PRO A 77 11.68 2.84 -15.30
N VAL A 78 12.64 1.99 -14.96
CA VAL A 78 12.42 0.86 -14.04
C VAL A 78 12.10 1.36 -12.63
N GLU A 79 12.81 2.38 -12.16
CA GLU A 79 12.53 3.00 -10.86
C GLU A 79 11.16 3.70 -10.85
N MET A 80 10.75 4.31 -11.97
CA MET A 80 9.40 4.89 -12.12
C MET A 80 8.30 3.81 -12.05
N ILE A 81 8.51 2.66 -12.69
CA ILE A 81 7.59 1.51 -12.60
C ILE A 81 7.54 0.99 -11.16
N SER A 82 8.71 0.87 -10.51
CA SER A 82 8.82 0.41 -9.12
C SER A 82 8.10 1.35 -8.15
N LEU A 83 8.12 2.66 -8.42
CA LEU A 83 7.35 3.65 -7.68
C LEU A 83 5.84 3.41 -7.76
N MET A 84 5.34 3.06 -8.94
CA MET A 84 3.91 2.81 -9.21
C MET A 84 3.42 1.48 -8.65
N ILE A 85 4.30 0.48 -8.51
CA ILE A 85 3.96 -0.82 -7.92
C ILE A 85 3.89 -0.75 -6.37
N ARG A 86 4.57 0.22 -5.74
CA ARG A 86 4.58 0.42 -4.28
C ARG A 86 3.20 0.57 -3.61
N PRO A 87 2.24 1.40 -4.09
CA PRO A 87 0.89 1.45 -3.52
C PRO A 87 0.12 0.14 -3.74
N MET A 88 0.37 -0.50 -4.87
CA MET A 88 -0.30 -1.74 -5.25
C MET A 88 0.11 -2.90 -4.33
N THR A 89 1.40 -3.02 -4.01
CA THR A 89 1.89 -4.06 -3.09
C THR A 89 1.40 -3.86 -1.65
N LEU A 90 1.30 -2.62 -1.18
CA LEU A 90 0.76 -2.31 0.16
C LEU A 90 -0.72 -2.71 0.28
N THR A 91 -1.52 -2.37 -0.73
CA THR A 91 -2.96 -2.66 -0.77
C THR A 91 -3.25 -4.14 -0.95
N LEU A 92 -2.51 -4.82 -1.83
CA LEU A 92 -2.59 -6.27 -2.01
C LEU A 92 -2.25 -7.03 -0.72
N ARG A 93 -1.21 -6.62 0.01
CA ARG A 93 -0.84 -7.25 1.29
C ARG A 93 -1.97 -7.19 2.30
N LEU A 94 -2.61 -6.03 2.44
CA LEU A 94 -3.72 -5.86 3.37
C LEU A 94 -4.95 -6.67 2.91
N SER A 95 -5.29 -6.59 1.61
CA SER A 95 -6.44 -7.29 1.03
C SER A 95 -6.31 -8.80 1.21
N ILE A 96 -5.18 -9.40 0.81
CA ILE A 96 -4.94 -10.85 0.91
C ILE A 96 -5.07 -11.33 2.36
N ASN A 97 -4.53 -10.58 3.33
CA ASN A 97 -4.62 -10.94 4.74
C ASN A 97 -6.06 -10.95 5.27
N ILE A 98 -6.89 -10.00 4.83
CA ILE A 98 -8.30 -9.93 5.20
C ILE A 98 -9.10 -11.06 4.53
N THR A 99 -8.90 -11.28 3.23
CA THR A 99 -9.62 -12.33 2.48
C THR A 99 -9.23 -13.73 2.92
N ALA A 100 -7.95 -13.99 3.20
CA ALA A 100 -7.49 -15.28 3.73
C ALA A 100 -8.09 -15.55 5.11
N GLY A 101 -8.18 -14.54 5.98
CA GLY A 101 -8.78 -14.67 7.30
C GLY A 101 -10.26 -15.04 7.25
N SER A 102 -11.06 -14.36 6.43
CA SER A 102 -12.48 -14.68 6.26
C SER A 102 -12.72 -16.03 5.56
N LEU A 103 -11.85 -16.41 4.63
CA LEU A 103 -11.88 -17.73 4.00
C LEU A 103 -11.59 -18.85 5.01
N ILE A 104 -10.60 -18.68 5.89
CA ILE A 104 -10.29 -19.68 6.92
C ILE A 104 -11.46 -19.83 7.91
N THR A 105 -12.02 -18.73 8.41
CA THR A 105 -13.14 -18.80 9.36
C THR A 105 -14.35 -19.46 8.74
N SER A 106 -14.73 -19.08 7.51
CA SER A 106 -15.86 -19.70 6.80
C SER A 106 -15.66 -21.20 6.58
N LEU A 107 -14.46 -21.66 6.21
CA LEU A 107 -14.16 -23.08 6.06
C LEU A 107 -14.26 -23.84 7.39
N THR A 108 -13.70 -23.30 8.47
CA THR A 108 -13.78 -23.94 9.81
C THR A 108 -15.18 -23.95 10.42
N THR A 109 -16.05 -23.03 10.00
CA THR A 109 -17.46 -23.02 10.45
C THR A 109 -18.35 -23.92 9.62
N ILE A 110 -17.92 -24.30 8.40
CA ILE A 110 -18.68 -25.16 7.49
C ILE A 110 -18.40 -26.66 7.75
N SER A 111 -17.26 -26.98 8.34
CA SER A 111 -16.91 -28.30 8.88
C SER A 111 -17.46 -28.50 10.28
#